data_AF-A0A7Z9HGY3-F1
#
_entry.id   AF-A0A7Z9HGY3-F1
#
_cell.length_a   1.000
_cell.length_b   1.000
_cell.length_c   1.000
_cell.angle_alpha   90.00
_cell.angle_beta   90.00
_cell.angle_gamma   90.00
#
_symmetry.space_group_name_H-M   'P 1'
#
loop_
_entity.id
_entity.type
_entity.pdbx_description
1 polymer ?
#
loop_
_entity_poly.entity_id
_entity_poly.type
_entity_poly.pdbx_seq_one_letter_code
_entity_poly.pdbx_strand_id
1 'polypeptide(L)'
;QDILGAQYLSFYDAIAPVITAESIDMEIAFRASRYGKGEADYLNCPMHHEQYQTFITAVQEAEKVELHQFEDTRPFEGCLPIEVMVERGPDTLRFGPMKPVGLEHPETGERFHAVVQLRQENSVGSLYNLVGFQTKMTWTAQKEVFALIPGLANAEFVRLGSVHRNTFINGPALLNPQLNLKSHPNVFFAGQITGVEGYMESTAMGILAARQIAASLENRVESPPSPDTMMGALIRYITETDPSIFQPMNANFGLLDPPEKKMSKADRKKWYAERALHKAAEYANQV
;
A
#
# COMPACT_ATOMS: atom_id res chain seq x y z
N GLN A 1 6.45 -26.87 -3.69
CA GLN A 1 7.88 -26.87 -3.36
C GLN A 1 8.66 -27.60 -4.43
N ASP A 2 8.30 -28.85 -4.71
CA ASP A 2 8.98 -29.70 -5.68
C ASP A 2 9.09 -29.10 -7.10
N ILE A 3 8.07 -28.34 -7.53
CA ILE A 3 8.02 -27.71 -8.86
C ILE A 3 8.80 -26.38 -8.93
N LEU A 4 8.83 -25.61 -7.84
CA LEU A 4 9.32 -24.22 -7.83
C LEU A 4 10.77 -24.10 -7.33
N GLY A 5 11.31 -25.15 -6.71
CA GLY A 5 12.55 -25.07 -5.93
C GLY A 5 12.31 -24.44 -4.56
N ALA A 6 13.20 -24.75 -3.60
CA ALA A 6 13.00 -24.48 -2.17
C ALA A 6 13.15 -23.00 -1.73
N GLN A 7 13.11 -22.03 -2.65
CA GLN A 7 13.31 -20.61 -2.35
C GLN A 7 12.04 -19.81 -2.62
N TYR A 8 11.13 -19.79 -1.65
CA TYR A 8 10.07 -18.79 -1.61
C TYR A 8 10.63 -17.49 -1.07
N LEU A 9 10.15 -16.38 -1.63
CA LEU A 9 10.35 -15.10 -1.02
C LEU A 9 9.13 -14.79 -0.14
N SER A 10 9.34 -14.09 0.95
CA SER A 10 8.26 -13.55 1.74
C SER A 10 8.55 -12.11 2.05
N PHE A 11 7.50 -11.30 2.02
CA PHE A 11 7.55 -9.94 2.53
C PHE A 11 6.54 -9.82 3.66
N TYR A 12 6.72 -8.80 4.46
CA TYR A 12 5.87 -8.50 5.59
C TYR A 12 5.08 -7.25 5.30
N ASP A 13 3.77 -7.36 5.42
CA ASP A 13 2.84 -6.24 5.36
C ASP A 13 2.32 -5.97 6.77
N ALA A 14 2.17 -4.71 7.15
CA ALA A 14 1.63 -4.36 8.46
C ALA A 14 0.18 -3.90 8.30
N ILE A 15 -0.68 -4.25 9.26
CA ILE A 15 -2.09 -3.88 9.26
C ILE A 15 -2.31 -2.77 10.28
N ALA A 16 -3.14 -1.79 9.94
CA ALA A 16 -3.53 -0.74 10.85
C ALA A 16 -4.66 -1.17 11.81
N PRO A 17 -4.70 -0.64 13.05
CA PRO A 17 -5.76 -0.91 14.00
C PRO A 17 -7.15 -0.41 13.52
N VAL A 18 -8.19 -1.02 14.08
CA VAL A 18 -9.59 -0.64 13.91
C VAL A 18 -10.24 -0.49 15.28
N ILE A 19 -10.98 0.61 15.45
CA ILE A 19 -11.64 1.00 16.68
C ILE A 19 -13.15 1.13 16.49
N THR A 20 -13.91 1.08 17.59
CA THR A 20 -15.35 1.35 17.56
C THR A 20 -15.63 2.84 17.43
N ALA A 21 -16.69 3.20 16.73
CA ALA A 21 -17.13 4.59 16.58
C ALA A 21 -17.51 5.24 17.91
N GLU A 22 -18.14 4.47 18.81
CA GLU A 22 -18.63 4.95 20.12
C GLU A 22 -17.49 5.31 21.08
N SER A 23 -16.28 4.78 20.85
CA SER A 23 -15.10 5.07 21.66
C SER A 23 -14.32 6.32 21.23
N ILE A 24 -14.76 6.98 20.14
CA ILE A 24 -14.15 8.20 19.61
C ILE A 24 -14.80 9.40 20.28
N ASP A 25 -13.99 10.25 20.91
CA ASP A 25 -14.44 11.51 21.47
C ASP A 25 -14.62 12.55 20.35
N MET A 26 -15.89 12.77 20.00
CA MET A 26 -16.36 13.68 18.96
C MET A 26 -16.41 15.15 19.40
N GLU A 27 -16.12 15.48 20.67
CA GLU A 27 -15.89 16.86 21.08
C GLU A 27 -14.51 17.35 20.61
N ILE A 28 -13.59 16.41 20.37
CA ILE A 28 -12.23 16.68 19.88
C ILE A 28 -12.10 16.34 18.39
N ALA A 29 -12.58 15.17 17.99
CA ALA A 29 -12.49 14.70 16.62
C ALA A 29 -13.52 15.40 15.73
N PHE A 30 -13.14 15.73 14.49
CA PHE A 30 -14.03 16.42 13.56
C PHE A 30 -14.10 15.74 12.19
N ARG A 31 -15.26 15.85 11.55
CA ARG A 31 -15.51 15.28 10.23
C ARG A 31 -15.11 16.26 9.14
N ALA A 32 -14.16 15.88 8.29
CA ALA A 32 -13.70 16.72 7.19
C ALA A 32 -12.95 15.92 6.12
N SER A 33 -13.09 16.36 4.87
CA SER A 33 -12.29 15.90 3.73
C SER A 33 -11.28 16.97 3.34
N ARG A 34 -10.12 16.55 2.81
CA ARG A 34 -9.06 17.48 2.42
C ARG A 34 -9.58 18.48 1.38
N TYR A 35 -9.33 19.77 1.62
CA TYR A 35 -9.77 20.87 0.77
C TYR A 35 -11.29 20.97 0.57
N GLY A 36 -12.10 20.34 1.45
CA GLY A 36 -13.56 20.33 1.34
C GLY A 36 -14.09 19.64 0.06
N LYS A 37 -13.28 18.79 -0.59
CA LYS A 37 -13.69 18.05 -1.79
C LYS A 37 -14.11 16.62 -1.43
N GLY A 38 -15.38 16.28 -1.68
CA GLY A 38 -15.95 14.94 -1.50
C GLY A 38 -16.95 14.86 -0.33
N GLU A 39 -17.60 13.71 -0.20
CA GLU A 39 -18.33 13.37 1.03
C GLU A 39 -17.33 13.21 2.18
N ALA A 40 -17.75 13.52 3.40
CA ALA A 40 -16.85 13.62 4.55
C ALA A 40 -16.63 12.23 5.18
N ASP A 41 -15.91 11.38 4.45
CA ASP A 41 -15.66 9.96 4.74
C ASP A 41 -14.67 9.72 5.89
N TYR A 42 -14.04 10.79 6.38
CA TYR A 42 -13.00 10.73 7.39
C TYR A 42 -13.37 11.52 8.64
N LEU A 43 -13.12 10.90 9.80
CA LEU A 43 -12.94 11.62 11.05
C LEU A 43 -11.46 11.99 11.19
N ASN A 44 -11.21 13.12 11.84
CA ASN A 44 -9.88 13.70 11.97
C ASN A 44 -9.62 13.98 13.44
N CYS A 45 -8.57 13.36 13.97
CA CYS A 45 -8.08 13.55 15.33
C CYS A 45 -6.90 14.53 15.28
N PRO A 46 -7.10 15.81 15.64
CA PRO A 46 -6.07 16.83 15.56
C PRO A 46 -4.98 16.68 16.62
N MET A 47 -3.77 17.12 16.30
CA MET A 47 -2.67 17.27 17.27
C MET A 47 -1.99 18.62 17.13
N HIS A 48 -1.75 19.27 18.27
CA HIS A 48 -0.79 20.36 18.39
C HIS A 48 0.64 19.84 18.47
N HIS A 49 1.61 20.75 18.44
CA HIS A 49 3.03 20.40 18.38
C HIS A 49 3.48 19.54 19.56
N GLU A 50 3.12 19.91 20.79
CA GLU A 50 3.52 19.18 21.99
C GLU A 50 2.92 17.77 22.04
N GLN A 51 1.63 17.63 21.72
CA GLN A 51 0.95 16.33 21.63
C GLN A 51 1.61 15.43 20.58
N TYR A 52 1.97 15.99 19.43
CA TYR A 52 2.70 15.27 18.39
C TYR A 52 4.07 14.81 18.89
N GLN A 53 4.83 15.66 19.58
CA GLN A 53 6.14 15.29 20.11
C GLN A 53 6.03 14.14 21.13
N THR A 54 5.08 14.23 22.06
CA THR A 54 4.81 13.14 23.02
C THR A 54 4.45 11.84 22.30
N PHE A 55 3.58 11.91 21.29
CA PHE A 55 3.21 10.74 20.48
C PHE A 55 4.42 10.12 19.77
N ILE A 56 5.27 10.94 19.14
CA ILE A 56 6.47 10.46 18.43
C ILE A 56 7.45 9.79 19.39
N THR A 57 7.70 10.38 20.56
CA THR A 57 8.54 9.76 21.60
C THR A 57 7.97 8.41 22.04
N ALA A 58 6.65 8.35 22.31
CA ALA A 58 6.00 7.11 22.71
C ALA A 58 6.10 6.02 21.62
N VAL A 59 5.91 6.35 20.35
CA VAL A 59 6.10 5.41 19.22
C VAL A 59 7.55 4.93 19.13
N GLN A 60 8.53 5.80 19.38
CA GLN A 60 9.94 5.45 19.32
C GLN A 60 10.35 4.49 20.43
N GLU A 61 9.80 4.69 21.64
CA GLU A 61 10.10 3.91 22.85
C GLU A 61 9.24 2.64 23.00
N ALA A 62 8.16 2.53 22.22
CA ALA A 62 7.22 1.42 22.28
C ALA A 62 7.90 0.06 22.07
N GLU A 63 7.43 -0.93 22.82
CA GLU A 63 7.82 -2.32 22.64
C GLU A 63 7.33 -2.84 21.27
N LYS A 64 8.24 -3.51 20.55
CA LYS A 64 8.00 -4.01 19.18
C LYS A 64 8.10 -5.52 19.19
N VAL A 65 7.28 -6.19 18.38
CA VAL A 65 7.40 -7.64 18.16
C VAL A 65 8.70 -7.92 17.40
N GLU A 66 9.53 -8.83 17.91
CA GLU A 66 10.73 -9.28 17.21
C GLU A 66 10.35 -10.12 15.98
N LEU A 67 10.90 -9.73 14.84
CA LEU A 67 10.83 -10.49 13.59
C LEU A 67 11.90 -11.60 13.65
N HIS A 68 11.54 -12.87 13.40
CA HIS A 68 12.48 -13.98 13.57
C HIS A 68 13.66 -13.90 12.57
N GLN A 69 14.86 -14.30 12.98
CA GLN A 69 16.15 -14.06 12.28
C GLN A 69 16.32 -14.62 10.84
N PHE A 70 15.35 -15.36 10.28
CA PHE A 70 15.38 -15.84 8.89
C PHE A 70 14.65 -14.92 7.91
N GLU A 71 14.31 -13.71 8.36
CA GLU A 71 13.45 -12.77 7.66
C GLU A 71 14.30 -11.70 6.98
N ASP A 72 14.25 -11.65 5.65
CA ASP A 72 14.77 -10.51 4.88
C ASP A 72 13.94 -9.27 5.28
N THR A 73 14.46 -8.48 6.22
CA THR A 73 13.79 -7.40 6.95
C THR A 73 13.62 -6.14 6.10
N ARG A 74 13.26 -6.27 4.82
CA ARG A 74 12.95 -5.14 3.95
C ARG A 74 11.44 -4.87 4.06
N PRO A 75 11.00 -3.86 4.83
CA PRO A 75 9.58 -3.51 4.91
C PRO A 75 9.12 -3.07 3.52
N PHE A 76 7.93 -3.47 3.12
CA PHE A 76 7.35 -3.00 1.88
C PHE A 76 7.09 -1.49 1.97
N GLU A 77 7.68 -0.69 1.05
CA GLU A 77 7.66 0.78 1.14
C GLU A 77 6.24 1.38 1.07
N GLY A 78 5.28 0.67 0.47
CA GLY A 78 3.88 1.11 0.44
C GLY A 78 3.12 0.90 1.75
N CYS A 79 3.67 0.11 2.68
CA CYS A 79 2.99 -0.27 3.93
C CYS A 79 3.94 -0.32 5.13
N LEU A 80 4.77 0.71 5.26
CA LEU A 80 5.74 0.83 6.35
C LEU A 80 5.06 0.95 7.72
N PRO A 81 5.53 0.21 8.75
CA PRO A 81 5.14 0.44 10.12
C PRO A 81 5.49 1.86 10.61
N ILE A 82 4.60 2.51 11.36
CA ILE A 82 4.79 3.90 11.81
C ILE A 82 6.05 4.10 12.65
N GLU A 83 6.45 3.10 13.42
CA GLU A 83 7.69 3.12 14.19
C GLU A 83 8.94 3.17 13.30
N VAL A 84 8.92 2.52 12.15
CA VAL A 84 10.02 2.59 11.17
C VAL A 84 10.01 3.96 10.47
N MET A 85 8.83 4.55 10.26
CA MET A 85 8.73 5.93 9.75
C MET A 85 9.30 6.93 10.76
N VAL A 86 9.03 6.77 12.05
CA VAL A 86 9.60 7.60 13.12
C VAL A 86 11.12 7.46 13.19
N GLU A 87 11.66 6.25 13.05
CA GLU A 87 13.11 6.01 12.98
C GLU A 87 13.79 6.75 11.81
N ARG A 88 13.08 6.95 10.69
CA ARG A 88 13.57 7.74 9.54
C ARG A 88 13.57 9.25 9.80
N GLY A 89 12.88 9.71 10.83
CA GLY A 89 12.86 11.10 11.26
C GLY A 89 11.54 11.51 11.93
N PRO A 90 11.57 12.45 12.89
CA PRO A 90 10.39 12.82 13.67
C PRO A 90 9.30 13.52 12.84
N ASP A 91 9.61 14.13 11.71
CA ASP A 91 8.63 14.75 10.81
C ASP A 91 8.07 13.79 9.75
N THR A 92 8.58 12.55 9.66
CA THR A 92 8.20 11.61 8.59
C THR A 92 6.70 11.33 8.59
N LEU A 93 6.10 11.10 9.76
CA LEU A 93 4.66 10.89 9.88
C LEU A 93 3.86 12.12 9.44
N ARG A 94 4.35 13.33 9.75
CA ARG A 94 3.74 14.61 9.37
C ARG A 94 3.76 14.91 7.88
N PHE A 95 4.71 14.33 7.14
CA PHE A 95 4.73 14.39 5.68
C PHE A 95 4.00 13.21 5.02
N GLY A 96 3.74 12.13 5.78
CA GLY A 96 3.00 10.95 5.37
C GLY A 96 1.59 10.88 5.97
N PRO A 97 1.27 9.87 6.80
CA PRO A 97 -0.09 9.56 7.23
C PRO A 97 -0.71 10.63 8.15
N MET A 98 0.10 11.42 8.86
CA MET A 98 -0.37 12.44 9.79
C MET A 98 -0.39 13.86 9.20
N LYS A 99 -0.33 13.98 7.87
CA LYS A 99 -0.23 15.26 7.17
C LYS A 99 -1.47 16.14 7.40
N PRO A 100 -1.35 17.37 7.94
CA PRO A 100 -2.51 18.22 8.24
C PRO A 100 -3.03 19.03 7.04
N VAL A 101 -2.33 18.99 5.89
CA VAL A 101 -2.62 19.88 4.75
C VAL A 101 -4.05 19.69 4.22
N GLY A 102 -4.81 20.79 4.21
CA GLY A 102 -6.20 20.82 3.75
C GLY A 102 -7.22 20.35 4.80
N LEU A 103 -6.83 20.19 6.06
CA LEU A 103 -7.67 19.75 7.18
C LEU A 103 -7.66 20.81 8.30
N GLU A 104 -8.29 21.95 8.03
CA GLU A 104 -8.56 22.97 9.06
C GLU A 104 -9.83 22.59 9.81
N HIS A 105 -9.95 22.96 11.09
CA HIS A 105 -11.16 22.69 11.85
C HIS A 105 -12.36 23.39 11.17
N PRO A 106 -13.48 22.68 10.89
CA PRO A 106 -14.55 23.20 10.04
C PRO A 106 -15.26 24.42 10.62
N GLU A 107 -15.30 24.55 11.95
CA GLU A 107 -15.99 25.66 12.62
C GLU A 107 -15.05 26.80 13.03
N THR A 108 -13.81 26.48 13.42
CA THR A 108 -12.88 27.46 14.00
C THR A 108 -11.83 27.93 13.00
N GLY A 109 -11.64 27.19 11.89
CA GLY A 109 -10.56 27.43 10.93
C GLY A 109 -9.17 27.12 11.48
N GLU A 110 -9.07 26.47 12.63
CA GLU A 110 -7.79 26.19 13.28
C GLU A 110 -6.93 25.23 12.45
N ARG A 111 -5.62 25.48 12.46
CA ARG A 111 -4.61 24.65 11.81
C ARG A 111 -3.86 23.82 12.84
N PHE A 112 -3.74 22.54 12.55
CA PHE A 112 -3.06 21.59 13.43
C PHE A 112 -1.65 21.26 12.94
N HIS A 113 -0.80 20.83 13.87
CA HIS A 113 0.56 20.42 13.57
C HIS A 113 0.57 19.08 12.82
N ALA A 114 -0.31 18.17 13.22
CA ALA A 114 -0.53 16.85 12.63
C ALA A 114 -2.00 16.44 12.80
N VAL A 115 -2.48 15.48 11.98
CA VAL A 115 -3.87 14.97 12.05
C VAL A 115 -3.86 13.47 11.78
N VAL A 116 -4.45 12.67 12.67
CA VAL A 116 -4.73 11.25 12.41
C VAL A 116 -6.10 11.14 11.74
N GLN A 117 -6.16 10.55 10.55
CA GLN A 117 -7.42 10.33 9.85
C GLN A 117 -7.97 8.93 10.18
N LEU A 118 -9.27 8.86 10.44
CA LEU A 118 -10.00 7.62 10.65
C LEU A 118 -10.96 7.42 9.49
N ARG A 119 -10.87 6.29 8.80
CA ARG A 119 -11.76 5.94 7.70
C ARG A 119 -12.83 4.97 8.16
N GLN A 120 -14.07 5.21 7.77
CA GLN A 120 -15.16 4.27 8.00
C GLN A 120 -14.86 2.92 7.34
N GLU A 121 -14.90 1.84 8.13
CA GLU A 121 -14.53 0.48 7.69
C GLU A 121 -15.74 -0.36 7.26
N ASN A 122 -16.94 -0.06 7.80
CA ASN A 122 -18.17 -0.77 7.48
C ASN A 122 -19.28 0.19 7.04
N SER A 123 -20.29 -0.32 6.30
CA SER A 123 -21.38 0.50 5.76
C SER A 123 -22.22 1.21 6.83
N VAL A 124 -22.34 0.64 8.01
CA VAL A 124 -23.12 1.19 9.14
C VAL A 124 -22.36 2.29 9.90
N GLY A 125 -21.04 2.39 9.73
CA GLY A 125 -20.23 3.42 10.38
C GLY A 125 -19.92 3.16 11.85
N SER A 126 -20.04 1.91 12.31
CA SER A 126 -19.71 1.54 13.69
C SER A 126 -18.22 1.24 13.91
N LEU A 127 -17.44 1.09 12.84
CA LEU A 127 -16.02 0.76 12.88
C LEU A 127 -15.19 1.75 12.07
N TYR A 128 -14.05 2.14 12.62
CA TYR A 128 -13.12 3.10 12.02
C TYR A 128 -11.69 2.57 12.01
N ASN A 129 -11.05 2.63 10.84
CA ASN A 129 -9.67 2.26 10.61
C ASN A 129 -8.74 3.47 10.78
N LEU A 130 -7.61 3.31 11.50
CA LEU A 130 -6.58 4.36 11.60
C LEU A 130 -5.74 4.40 10.30
N VAL A 131 -5.94 5.42 9.48
CA VAL A 131 -5.38 5.48 8.12
C VAL A 131 -3.86 5.65 8.15
N GLY A 132 -3.14 4.67 7.61
CA GLY A 132 -1.67 4.72 7.51
C GLY A 132 -0.96 4.47 8.85
N PHE A 133 -1.63 3.81 9.79
CA PHE A 133 -1.12 3.46 11.12
C PHE A 133 -0.75 1.98 11.22
N GLN A 134 -0.19 1.44 10.16
CA GLN A 134 0.34 0.08 10.18
C GLN A 134 1.45 -0.03 11.22
N THR A 135 1.52 -1.13 11.96
CA THR A 135 2.46 -1.23 13.09
C THR A 135 2.86 -2.66 13.42
N LYS A 136 4.07 -2.81 13.99
CA LYS A 136 4.60 -4.03 14.63
C LYS A 136 4.75 -3.88 16.15
N MET A 137 4.24 -2.81 16.74
CA MET A 137 4.21 -2.63 18.20
C MET A 137 3.44 -3.78 18.86
N THR A 138 3.83 -4.17 20.08
CA THR A 138 3.06 -5.15 20.86
C THR A 138 1.66 -4.61 21.11
N TRP A 139 0.69 -5.49 21.29
CA TRP A 139 -0.70 -5.09 21.50
C TRP A 139 -0.90 -4.19 22.72
N THR A 140 -0.11 -4.38 23.76
CA THR A 140 -0.09 -3.51 24.94
C THR A 140 0.41 -2.12 24.56
N ALA A 141 1.57 -2.03 23.90
CA ALA A 141 2.15 -0.76 23.47
C ALA A 141 1.23 -0.01 22.50
N GLN A 142 0.55 -0.70 21.58
CA GLN A 142 -0.43 -0.08 20.69
C GLN A 142 -1.55 0.64 21.46
N LYS A 143 -2.14 -0.01 22.48
CA LYS A 143 -3.21 0.60 23.28
C LYS A 143 -2.72 1.84 24.03
N GLU A 144 -1.53 1.78 24.60
CA GLU A 144 -0.91 2.88 25.35
C GLU A 144 -0.57 4.07 24.44
N VAL A 145 0.10 3.79 23.32
CA VAL A 145 0.57 4.81 22.37
C VAL A 145 -0.61 5.47 21.64
N PHE A 146 -1.59 4.69 21.17
CA PHE A 146 -2.73 5.25 20.44
C PHE A 146 -3.72 6.00 21.34
N ALA A 147 -3.75 5.71 22.64
CA ALA A 147 -4.50 6.52 23.60
C ALA A 147 -3.95 7.96 23.74
N LEU A 148 -2.70 8.22 23.32
CA LEU A 148 -2.15 9.58 23.28
C LEU A 148 -2.71 10.43 22.14
N ILE A 149 -3.43 9.83 21.18
CA ILE A 149 -4.06 10.56 20.08
C ILE A 149 -5.29 11.30 20.62
N PRO A 150 -5.38 12.63 20.47
CA PRO A 150 -6.55 13.37 20.91
C PRO A 150 -7.82 12.86 20.23
N GLY A 151 -8.86 12.60 21.02
CA GLY A 151 -10.08 11.93 20.56
C GLY A 151 -10.09 10.42 20.77
N LEU A 152 -8.94 9.78 21.07
CA LEU A 152 -8.81 8.31 21.16
C LEU A 152 -8.33 7.82 22.54
N ALA A 153 -8.36 8.66 23.58
CA ALA A 153 -7.89 8.29 24.92
C ALA A 153 -8.58 7.04 25.50
N ASN A 154 -9.84 6.82 25.13
CA ASN A 154 -10.64 5.67 25.56
C ASN A 154 -10.98 4.73 24.39
N ALA A 155 -10.18 4.75 23.32
CA ALA A 155 -10.48 3.98 22.11
C ALA A 155 -10.58 2.47 22.38
N GLU A 156 -11.67 1.86 21.90
CA GLU A 156 -11.90 0.43 22.00
C GLU A 156 -11.49 -0.25 20.70
N PHE A 157 -10.42 -1.05 20.76
CA PHE A 157 -9.88 -1.75 19.61
C PHE A 157 -10.64 -3.05 19.34
N VAL A 158 -11.31 -3.13 18.18
CA VAL A 158 -11.87 -4.41 17.68
C VAL A 158 -10.81 -5.24 16.97
N ARG A 159 -9.78 -4.58 16.43
CA ARG A 159 -8.62 -5.21 15.80
C ARG A 159 -7.39 -4.35 16.06
N LEU A 160 -6.35 -4.95 16.59
CA LEU A 160 -5.04 -4.31 16.72
C LEU A 160 -4.21 -4.51 15.45
N GLY A 161 -3.25 -3.62 15.25
CA GLY A 161 -2.27 -3.75 14.19
C GLY A 161 -1.45 -5.02 14.36
N SER A 162 -1.00 -5.57 13.24
CA SER A 162 -0.23 -6.81 13.20
C SER A 162 0.55 -6.92 11.90
N VAL A 163 1.64 -7.66 11.94
CA VAL A 163 2.44 -7.94 10.75
C VAL A 163 1.97 -9.25 10.13
N HIS A 164 1.55 -9.19 8.87
CA HIS A 164 1.17 -10.34 8.05
C HIS A 164 2.31 -10.74 7.14
N ARG A 165 2.66 -12.01 7.17
CA ARG A 165 3.61 -12.59 6.23
C ARG A 165 2.91 -12.91 4.92
N ASN A 166 3.29 -12.23 3.86
CA ASN A 166 2.82 -12.50 2.51
C ASN A 166 3.86 -13.32 1.75
N THR A 167 3.43 -14.46 1.21
CA THR A 167 4.29 -15.33 0.41
C THR A 167 4.18 -14.93 -1.06
N PHE A 168 5.32 -14.84 -1.73
CA PHE A 168 5.38 -14.64 -3.17
C PHE A 168 6.50 -15.51 -3.77
N ILE A 169 6.40 -15.76 -5.08
CA ILE A 169 7.44 -16.50 -5.79
C ILE A 169 8.47 -15.53 -6.35
N ASN A 170 9.71 -16.00 -6.57
CA ASN A 170 10.71 -15.24 -7.30
C ASN A 170 10.31 -15.18 -8.79
N GLY A 171 9.42 -14.24 -9.11
CA GLY A 171 8.86 -14.03 -10.45
C GLY A 171 9.94 -13.97 -11.52
N PRO A 172 11.01 -13.16 -11.38
CA PRO A 172 12.03 -13.06 -12.40
C PRO A 172 12.82 -14.36 -12.63
N ALA A 173 13.00 -15.17 -11.58
CA ALA A 173 13.60 -16.49 -11.73
C ALA A 173 12.64 -17.49 -12.41
N LEU A 174 11.35 -17.46 -12.06
CA LEU A 174 10.41 -18.56 -12.31
C LEU A 174 9.42 -18.34 -13.45
N LEU A 175 9.01 -17.09 -13.70
CA LEU A 175 7.96 -16.71 -14.63
C LEU A 175 8.51 -16.07 -15.90
N ASN A 176 7.83 -16.29 -17.01
CA ASN A 176 8.02 -15.51 -18.23
C ASN A 176 6.95 -14.38 -18.33
N PRO A 177 7.03 -13.50 -19.35
CA PRO A 177 6.06 -12.41 -19.52
C PRO A 177 4.59 -12.84 -19.74
N GLN A 178 4.34 -14.11 -20.03
CA GLN A 178 2.99 -14.69 -20.13
C GLN A 178 2.46 -15.21 -18.79
N LEU A 179 3.17 -14.95 -17.68
CA LEU A 179 2.80 -15.31 -16.31
C LEU A 179 2.73 -16.83 -16.05
N ASN A 180 3.27 -17.67 -16.93
CA ASN A 180 3.47 -19.09 -16.66
C ASN A 180 4.91 -19.42 -16.26
N LEU A 181 5.07 -20.58 -15.61
CA LEU A 181 6.39 -21.08 -15.24
C LEU A 181 7.23 -21.38 -16.47
N LYS A 182 8.49 -20.95 -16.45
CA LYS A 182 9.49 -21.30 -17.46
C LYS A 182 9.68 -22.81 -17.60
N SER A 183 9.62 -23.55 -16.48
CA SER A 183 9.79 -25.01 -16.44
C SER A 183 8.50 -25.80 -16.70
N HIS A 184 7.34 -25.19 -16.46
CA HIS A 184 6.02 -25.84 -16.58
C HIS A 184 5.03 -24.90 -17.29
N PRO A 185 5.06 -24.81 -18.63
CA PRO A 185 4.30 -23.82 -19.37
C PRO A 185 2.77 -23.87 -19.20
N ASN A 186 2.23 -24.96 -18.65
CA ASN A 186 0.78 -25.09 -18.39
C ASN A 186 0.37 -24.58 -16.99
N VAL A 187 1.31 -24.06 -16.19
CA VAL A 187 1.06 -23.55 -14.84
C VAL A 187 1.22 -22.04 -14.83
N PHE A 188 0.11 -21.33 -14.60
CA PHE A 188 0.04 -19.87 -14.60
C PHE A 188 -0.11 -19.33 -13.19
N PHE A 189 0.43 -18.14 -12.94
CA PHE A 189 0.32 -17.42 -11.68
C PHE A 189 -0.30 -16.03 -11.90
N ALA A 190 -1.09 -15.58 -10.94
CA ALA A 190 -1.69 -14.26 -10.93
C ALA A 190 -1.97 -13.78 -9.50
N GLY A 191 -2.13 -12.48 -9.34
CA GLY A 191 -2.35 -11.87 -8.02
C GLY A 191 -1.07 -11.72 -7.22
N GLN A 192 -1.21 -11.42 -5.92
CA GLN A 192 -0.10 -11.09 -5.03
C GLN A 192 1.03 -12.13 -4.96
N ILE A 193 0.74 -13.40 -5.28
CA ILE A 193 1.76 -14.46 -5.33
C ILE A 193 2.84 -14.19 -6.41
N THR A 194 2.55 -13.41 -7.46
CA THR A 194 3.52 -13.07 -8.52
C THR A 194 4.49 -11.96 -8.11
N GLY A 195 4.29 -11.32 -6.95
CA GLY A 195 5.04 -10.15 -6.52
C GLY A 195 4.46 -8.82 -6.99
N VAL A 196 3.18 -8.77 -7.37
CA VAL A 196 2.44 -7.50 -7.41
C VAL A 196 1.77 -7.22 -6.06
N GLU A 197 1.52 -5.96 -5.75
CA GLU A 197 0.82 -5.55 -4.51
C GLU A 197 -0.30 -4.58 -4.85
N GLY A 198 -1.47 -4.77 -4.22
CA GLY A 198 -2.70 -4.03 -4.49
C GLY A 198 -3.77 -4.81 -5.26
N TYR A 199 -5.03 -4.42 -5.03
CA TYR A 199 -6.20 -5.08 -5.62
C TYR A 199 -6.26 -4.90 -7.14
N MET A 200 -5.90 -3.72 -7.64
CA MET A 200 -5.96 -3.40 -9.07
C MET A 200 -4.89 -4.16 -9.84
N GLU A 201 -3.68 -4.23 -9.27
CA GLU A 201 -2.54 -4.95 -9.81
C GLU A 201 -2.81 -6.45 -9.82
N SER A 202 -3.35 -6.99 -8.72
CA SER A 202 -3.73 -8.40 -8.64
C SER A 202 -4.81 -8.76 -9.66
N THR A 203 -5.82 -7.90 -9.81
CA THR A 203 -6.89 -8.07 -10.81
C THR A 203 -6.33 -8.02 -12.23
N ALA A 204 -5.44 -7.07 -12.52
CA ALA A 204 -4.80 -6.96 -13.81
C ALA A 204 -3.99 -8.22 -14.17
N MET A 205 -3.17 -8.73 -13.23
CA MET A 205 -2.44 -9.99 -13.46
C MET A 205 -3.40 -11.17 -13.68
N GLY A 206 -4.53 -11.21 -12.97
CA GLY A 206 -5.58 -12.22 -13.17
C GLY A 206 -6.18 -12.20 -14.58
N ILE A 207 -6.54 -11.01 -15.06
CA ILE A 207 -7.08 -10.84 -16.43
C ILE A 207 -6.03 -11.26 -17.46
N LEU A 208 -4.77 -10.87 -17.29
CA LEU A 208 -3.70 -11.20 -18.23
C LEU A 208 -3.41 -12.70 -18.24
N ALA A 209 -3.27 -13.34 -17.08
CA ALA A 209 -3.09 -14.79 -16.99
C ALA A 209 -4.25 -15.55 -17.66
N ALA A 210 -5.50 -15.11 -17.45
CA ALA A 210 -6.67 -15.71 -18.11
C ALA A 210 -6.61 -15.59 -19.64
N ARG A 211 -6.19 -14.43 -20.17
CA ARG A 211 -6.00 -14.23 -21.62
C ARG A 211 -4.91 -15.16 -22.17
N GLN A 212 -3.80 -15.32 -21.46
CA GLN A 212 -2.73 -16.24 -21.86
C GLN A 212 -3.17 -17.69 -21.86
N ILE A 213 -3.95 -18.10 -20.85
CA ILE A 213 -4.55 -19.44 -20.78
C ILE A 213 -5.48 -19.66 -21.97
N ALA A 214 -6.39 -18.72 -22.24
CA ALA A 214 -7.33 -18.82 -23.36
C ALA A 214 -6.60 -18.94 -24.71
N ALA A 215 -5.60 -18.10 -24.96
CA ALA A 215 -4.78 -18.18 -26.17
C ALA A 215 -4.05 -19.53 -26.29
N SER A 216 -3.49 -20.04 -25.18
CA SER A 216 -2.82 -21.35 -25.16
C SER A 216 -3.79 -22.49 -25.49
N LEU A 217 -5.03 -22.47 -24.99
CA LEU A 217 -6.06 -23.47 -25.30
C LEU A 217 -6.48 -23.44 -26.77
N GLU A 218 -6.40 -22.26 -27.40
CA GLU A 218 -6.69 -22.05 -28.81
C GLU A 218 -5.47 -22.25 -29.72
N ASN A 219 -4.32 -22.67 -29.18
CA ASN A 219 -3.03 -22.76 -29.89
C ASN A 219 -2.60 -21.44 -30.57
N ARG A 220 -2.96 -20.31 -29.95
CA ARG A 220 -2.51 -18.97 -30.35
C ARG A 220 -1.43 -18.47 -29.40
N VAL A 221 -0.62 -17.54 -29.90
CA VAL A 221 0.34 -16.80 -29.09
C VAL A 221 -0.22 -15.41 -28.84
N GLU A 222 -0.46 -15.09 -27.57
CA GLU A 222 -0.86 -13.77 -27.12
C GLU A 222 0.38 -13.06 -26.56
N SER A 223 0.71 -11.90 -27.12
CA SER A 223 1.79 -11.07 -26.60
C SER A 223 1.35 -10.36 -25.30
N PRO A 224 2.25 -10.18 -24.31
CA PRO A 224 1.93 -9.36 -23.16
C PRO A 224 1.70 -7.90 -23.59
N PRO A 225 0.97 -7.10 -22.79
CA PRO A 225 0.80 -5.68 -23.05
C PRO A 225 2.16 -4.96 -23.04
N SER A 226 2.28 -3.90 -23.85
CA SER A 226 3.50 -3.08 -23.93
C SER A 226 3.90 -2.54 -22.54
N PRO A 227 5.21 -2.45 -22.21
CA PRO A 227 5.69 -1.82 -20.98
C PRO A 227 5.41 -0.31 -20.90
N ASP A 228 4.94 0.30 -21.98
CA ASP A 228 4.38 1.66 -21.95
C ASP A 228 3.02 1.74 -21.22
N THR A 229 2.35 0.61 -21.02
CA THR A 229 1.16 0.47 -20.18
C THR A 229 1.57 0.12 -18.75
N MET A 230 0.78 0.50 -17.75
CA MET A 230 1.05 0.10 -16.36
C MET A 230 1.03 -1.43 -16.19
N MET A 231 0.14 -2.13 -16.90
CA MET A 231 0.06 -3.59 -16.87
C MET A 231 1.33 -4.26 -17.41
N GLY A 232 1.82 -3.80 -18.57
CA GLY A 232 3.06 -4.31 -19.16
C GLY A 232 4.29 -3.93 -18.35
N ALA A 233 4.29 -2.74 -17.74
CA ALA A 233 5.39 -2.31 -16.86
C ALA A 233 5.48 -3.18 -15.59
N LEU A 234 4.33 -3.54 -15.02
CA LEU A 234 4.27 -4.49 -13.90
C LEU A 234 4.76 -5.88 -14.32
N ILE A 235 4.33 -6.41 -15.48
CA ILE A 235 4.86 -7.68 -16.02
C ILE A 235 6.37 -7.61 -16.15
N ARG A 236 6.88 -6.58 -16.84
CA ARG A 236 8.32 -6.35 -17.02
C ARG A 236 9.05 -6.38 -15.68
N TYR A 237 8.53 -5.67 -14.68
CA TYR A 237 9.11 -5.67 -13.34
C TYR A 237 9.14 -7.07 -12.71
N ILE A 238 8.02 -7.79 -12.68
CA ILE A 238 7.96 -9.10 -12.03
C ILE A 238 8.67 -10.23 -12.80
N THR A 239 9.05 -10.02 -14.06
CA THR A 239 9.75 -11.04 -14.87
C THR A 239 11.20 -10.72 -15.19
N GLU A 240 11.61 -9.45 -15.13
CA GLU A 240 12.95 -9.00 -15.58
C GLU A 240 13.79 -8.34 -14.48
N THR A 241 13.24 -8.04 -13.30
CA THR A 241 14.03 -7.52 -12.17
C THR A 241 15.10 -8.55 -11.76
N ASP A 242 16.27 -8.09 -11.29
CA ASP A 242 17.28 -9.00 -10.75
C ASP A 242 16.66 -9.86 -9.60
N PRO A 243 16.65 -11.20 -9.73
CA PRO A 243 16.06 -12.11 -8.76
C PRO A 243 16.54 -11.93 -7.32
N SER A 244 17.75 -11.42 -7.11
CA SER A 244 18.38 -11.26 -5.78
C SER A 244 17.84 -10.05 -5.00
N ILE A 245 17.32 -9.05 -5.71
CA ILE A 245 16.78 -7.81 -5.12
C ILE A 245 15.27 -7.66 -5.32
N PHE A 246 14.64 -8.60 -6.02
CA PHE A 246 13.22 -8.57 -6.32
C PHE A 246 12.37 -8.49 -5.05
N GLN A 247 11.42 -7.56 -5.05
CA GLN A 247 10.45 -7.33 -3.98
C GLN A 247 9.09 -7.08 -4.62
N PRO A 248 7.98 -7.23 -3.88
CA PRO A 248 6.68 -6.90 -4.41
C PRO A 248 6.59 -5.43 -4.83
N MET A 249 5.72 -5.14 -5.80
CA MET A 249 5.58 -3.80 -6.36
C MET A 249 4.13 -3.47 -6.69
N ASN A 250 3.72 -2.26 -6.33
CA ASN A 250 2.46 -1.66 -6.75
C ASN A 250 2.63 -0.77 -7.98
N ALA A 251 1.52 -0.41 -8.62
CA ALA A 251 1.53 0.47 -9.77
C ALA A 251 2.07 1.86 -9.42
N ASN A 252 3.16 2.25 -10.05
CA ASN A 252 3.72 3.59 -9.90
C ASN A 252 4.40 4.07 -11.19
N PHE A 253 4.41 5.39 -11.42
CA PHE A 253 4.99 5.97 -12.64
C PHE A 253 6.50 5.74 -12.80
N GLY A 254 7.20 5.29 -11.76
CA GLY A 254 8.63 4.95 -11.82
C GLY A 254 8.91 3.69 -12.64
N LEU A 255 7.90 2.84 -12.86
CA LEU A 255 8.01 1.64 -13.69
C LEU A 255 7.97 1.94 -15.19
N LEU A 256 7.51 3.14 -15.56
CA LEU A 256 7.34 3.55 -16.96
C LEU A 256 8.57 4.31 -17.46
N ASP A 257 8.95 4.03 -18.70
CA ASP A 257 10.10 4.68 -19.33
C ASP A 257 9.83 6.19 -19.50
N PRO A 258 10.73 7.07 -19.03
CA PRO A 258 10.50 8.51 -19.02
C PRO A 258 10.44 9.11 -20.42
N PRO A 259 9.76 10.27 -20.59
CA PRO A 259 9.79 10.99 -21.86
C PRO A 259 11.21 11.48 -22.16
N GLU A 260 11.60 11.48 -23.43
CA GLU A 260 12.89 12.03 -23.88
C GLU A 260 13.00 13.54 -23.60
N LYS A 261 11.86 14.24 -23.64
CA LYS A 261 11.79 15.69 -23.40
C LYS A 261 11.64 15.98 -21.92
N LYS A 262 12.36 16.99 -21.45
CA LYS A 262 12.19 17.52 -20.09
C LYS A 262 10.81 18.17 -19.96
N MET A 263 10.04 17.73 -18.97
CA MET A 263 8.67 18.19 -18.72
C MET A 263 8.49 18.53 -17.25
N SER A 264 7.48 19.35 -16.94
CA SER A 264 7.07 19.57 -15.56
C SER A 264 6.54 18.26 -14.95
N LYS A 265 6.53 18.15 -13.62
CA LYS A 265 6.01 16.95 -12.94
C LYS A 265 4.55 16.66 -13.29
N ALA A 266 3.73 17.71 -13.45
CA ALA A 266 2.32 17.58 -13.79
C ALA A 266 2.15 17.08 -15.24
N ASP A 267 2.83 17.72 -16.20
CA ASP A 267 2.73 17.35 -17.62
C ASP A 267 3.28 15.95 -17.87
N ARG A 268 4.36 15.57 -17.17
CA ARG A 268 4.93 14.23 -17.27
C ARG A 268 3.95 13.14 -16.82
N LYS A 269 3.22 13.36 -15.71
CA LYS A 269 2.20 12.42 -15.24
C LYS A 269 1.04 12.29 -16.25
N LYS A 270 0.60 13.41 -16.82
CA LYS A 270 -0.44 13.42 -17.85
C LYS A 270 0.02 12.65 -19.10
N TRP A 271 1.25 12.92 -19.55
CA TRP A 271 1.84 12.22 -20.69
C TRP A 271 1.94 10.71 -20.49
N TYR A 272 2.39 10.25 -19.31
CA TYR A 272 2.41 8.83 -18.98
C TYR A 272 1.01 8.21 -19.10
N ALA A 273 0.00 8.87 -18.53
CA ALA A 273 -1.37 8.38 -18.55
C ALA A 273 -1.94 8.31 -19.98
N GLU A 274 -1.75 9.36 -20.78
CA GLU A 274 -2.22 9.40 -22.17
C GLU A 274 -1.56 8.31 -23.03
N ARG A 275 -0.24 8.15 -22.94
CA ARG A 275 0.50 7.08 -23.64
C ARG A 275 0.01 5.70 -23.20
N ALA A 276 -0.09 5.47 -21.89
CA ALA A 276 -0.51 4.19 -21.34
C ALA A 276 -1.94 3.82 -21.75
N LEU A 277 -2.88 4.77 -21.71
CA LEU A 277 -4.26 4.54 -22.12
C LEU A 277 -4.37 4.23 -23.62
N HIS A 278 -3.63 4.96 -24.46
CA HIS A 278 -3.59 4.69 -25.90
C HIS A 278 -3.07 3.26 -26.19
N LYS A 279 -1.96 2.87 -25.57
CA LYS A 279 -1.39 1.52 -25.70
C LYS A 279 -2.26 0.42 -25.09
N ALA A 280 -2.95 0.70 -24.00
CA ALA A 280 -3.90 -0.24 -23.40
C ALA A 280 -5.12 -0.46 -24.30
N ALA A 281 -5.60 0.59 -24.98
CA ALA A 281 -6.69 0.47 -25.96
C ALA A 281 -6.26 -0.32 -27.19
N GLU A 282 -5.05 -0.09 -27.72
CA GLU A 282 -4.46 -0.91 -28.79
C GLU A 282 -4.44 -2.40 -28.39
N TYR A 283 -3.98 -2.71 -27.18
CA TYR A 283 -3.92 -4.08 -26.66
C TYR A 283 -5.32 -4.71 -26.47
N ALA A 284 -6.28 -3.96 -25.92
CA ALA A 284 -7.63 -4.46 -25.70
C ALA A 284 -8.33 -4.86 -27.01
N ASN A 285 -8.03 -4.16 -28.11
CA ASN A 285 -8.60 -4.40 -29.44
C ASN A 285 -7.90 -5.54 -30.24
N GLN A 286 -6.91 -6.23 -29.66
CA GLN A 286 -6.22 -7.35 -30.32
C GLN A 286 -7.00 -8.69 -30.24
N VAL A 287 -8.15 -8.71 -29.54
CA VAL A 287 -9.02 -9.89 -29.39
C VAL A 287 -10.20 -9.82 -30.35
#